data_AF-A0A1F2WS46-F1
#
_entry.id   AF-A0A1F2WS46-F1
#
_cell.length_a   1.000
_cell.length_b   1.000
_cell.length_c   1.000
_cell.angle_alpha   90.00
_cell.angle_beta   90.00
_cell.angle_gamma   90.00
#
_symmetry.space_group_name_H-M   'P 1'
#
loop_
_entity.id
_entity.type
_entity.pdbx_description
1 polymer ?
#
loop_
_entity_poly.entity_id
_entity_poly.type
_entity_poly.pdbx_seq_one_letter_code
_entity_poly.pdbx_strand_id
1 'polypeptide(L)'
;MAEDEAQGDKTADMQAKDAEMMERLQEEIRNLPVREHVVYMMHSLSSLAVARMGLEDESGARRDLEQARVAIDAFRALLEIIERGQPAGAMASHRGMLSQLQLAYVGALEAGTSQPAQQAGAEPDPAERP
;
A
#
# COMPACT_ATOMS: atom_id res chain seq x y z
N MET A 1 -7.92 52.59 -5.16
CA MET A 1 -8.88 52.15 -6.20
C MET A 1 -8.20 51.27 -7.24
N ALA A 2 -7.05 51.65 -7.83
CA ALA A 2 -6.35 50.78 -8.79
C ALA A 2 -5.79 49.46 -8.21
N GLU A 3 -5.43 49.42 -6.93
CA GLU A 3 -4.89 48.20 -6.28
C GLU A 3 -5.99 47.16 -5.99
N ASP A 4 -7.22 47.61 -5.74
CA ASP A 4 -8.37 46.75 -5.40
C ASP A 4 -8.92 46.02 -6.66
N GLU A 5 -8.91 46.70 -7.81
CA GLU A 5 -9.25 46.10 -9.11
C GLU A 5 -8.21 45.08 -9.57
N ALA A 6 -6.91 45.34 -9.35
CA ALA A 6 -5.83 44.41 -9.69
C ALA A 6 -5.83 43.14 -8.81
N GLN A 7 -6.38 43.22 -7.59
CA GLN A 7 -6.53 42.08 -6.69
C GLN A 7 -7.78 41.24 -7.00
N GLY A 8 -8.87 41.88 -7.44
CA GLY A 8 -10.05 41.19 -7.97
C GLY A 8 -9.77 40.39 -9.24
N ASP A 9 -9.01 40.96 -10.19
CA ASP A 9 -8.65 40.33 -11.46
C ASP A 9 -7.78 39.06 -11.28
N LYS A 10 -6.77 39.13 -10.40
CA LYS A 10 -5.93 37.96 -10.06
C LYS A 10 -6.69 36.83 -9.38
N THR A 11 -7.69 37.16 -8.56
CA THR A 11 -8.49 36.15 -7.85
C THR A 11 -9.45 35.44 -8.81
N ALA A 12 -10.03 36.17 -9.76
CA ALA A 12 -10.87 35.61 -10.81
C ALA A 12 -10.07 34.72 -11.80
N ASP A 13 -8.86 35.14 -12.19
CA ASP A 13 -7.95 34.36 -13.04
C ASP A 13 -7.51 33.05 -12.35
N MET A 14 -7.25 33.09 -11.04
CA MET A 14 -6.89 31.88 -10.28
C MET A 14 -8.07 30.90 -10.16
N GLN A 15 -9.28 31.41 -9.89
CA GLN A 15 -10.50 30.59 -9.87
C GLN A 15 -10.84 29.97 -11.23
N ALA A 16 -10.61 30.70 -12.32
CA ALA A 16 -10.81 30.17 -13.68
C ALA A 16 -9.81 29.06 -14.00
N LYS A 17 -8.54 29.20 -13.61
CA LYS A 17 -7.52 28.16 -13.77
C LYS A 17 -7.81 26.92 -12.93
N ASP A 18 -8.26 27.10 -11.70
CA ASP A 18 -8.67 25.98 -10.84
C ASP A 18 -9.87 25.21 -11.45
N ALA A 19 -10.85 25.94 -12.01
CA ALA A 19 -11.99 25.34 -12.68
C ALA A 19 -11.59 24.56 -13.94
N GLU A 20 -10.72 25.14 -14.78
CA GLU A 20 -10.20 24.47 -15.98
C GLU A 20 -9.37 23.23 -15.63
N MET A 21 -8.54 23.30 -14.58
CA MET A 21 -7.78 22.15 -14.08
C MET A 21 -8.71 21.03 -13.60
N MET A 22 -9.79 21.38 -12.90
CA MET A 22 -10.78 20.42 -12.42
C MET A 22 -11.56 19.78 -13.56
N GLU A 23 -11.91 20.54 -14.60
CA GLU A 23 -12.58 20.02 -15.81
C GLU A 23 -11.69 19.00 -16.54
N ARG A 24 -10.41 19.33 -16.75
CA ARG A 24 -9.44 18.40 -17.35
C ARG A 24 -9.29 17.11 -16.55
N LEU A 25 -9.19 17.22 -15.21
CA LEU A 25 -9.12 16.04 -14.33
C LEU A 25 -10.38 15.17 -14.44
N GLN A 26 -11.56 15.78 -14.53
CA GLN A 26 -12.81 15.04 -14.72
C GLN A 26 -12.88 14.32 -16.06
N GLU A 27 -12.38 14.94 -17.14
CA GLU A 27 -12.26 14.29 -18.45
C GLU A 27 -11.28 13.12 -18.43
N GLU A 28 -10.13 13.28 -17.77
CA GLU A 28 -9.16 12.19 -17.58
C GLU A 28 -9.78 11.02 -16.80
N ILE A 29 -10.49 11.29 -15.70
CA ILE A 29 -11.20 10.26 -14.93
C ILE A 29 -12.28 9.58 -15.77
N ARG A 30 -13.01 10.34 -16.59
CA ARG A 30 -14.06 9.79 -17.47
C ARG A 30 -13.50 8.84 -18.51
N ASN A 31 -12.30 9.14 -19.03
CA ASN A 31 -11.67 8.38 -20.10
C ASN A 31 -10.72 7.29 -19.60
N LEU A 32 -10.42 7.24 -18.29
CA LEU A 32 -9.52 6.24 -17.71
C LEU A 32 -10.09 4.82 -17.88
N PRO A 33 -9.38 3.90 -18.55
CA PRO A 33 -9.82 2.52 -18.65
C PRO A 33 -9.89 1.86 -17.28
N VAL A 34 -11.05 1.32 -16.91
CA VAL A 34 -11.25 0.63 -15.61
C VAL A 34 -10.20 -0.45 -15.37
N ARG A 35 -9.80 -1.16 -16.43
CA ARG A 35 -8.78 -2.21 -16.35
C ARG A 35 -7.40 -1.67 -15.96
N GLU A 36 -7.02 -0.52 -16.48
CA GLU A 36 -5.77 0.14 -16.13
C GLU A 36 -5.80 0.63 -14.68
N HIS A 37 -6.94 1.18 -14.26
CA HIS A 37 -7.14 1.56 -12.86
C HIS A 37 -7.03 0.36 -11.90
N VAL A 38 -7.57 -0.81 -12.27
CA VAL A 38 -7.40 -2.02 -11.46
C VAL A 38 -5.93 -2.43 -11.32
N VAL A 39 -5.12 -2.30 -12.38
CA VAL A 39 -3.67 -2.56 -12.30
C VAL A 39 -2.99 -1.57 -11.35
N TYR A 40 -3.36 -0.29 -11.41
CA TYR A 40 -2.87 0.72 -10.47
C TYR A 40 -3.26 0.38 -9.01
N MET A 41 -4.50 -0.05 -8.77
CA MET A 41 -4.95 -0.50 -7.45
C MET A 41 -4.12 -1.68 -6.95
N MET A 42 -3.81 -2.65 -7.80
CA MET A 42 -2.96 -3.79 -7.45
C MET A 42 -1.56 -3.35 -7.05
N HIS A 43 -0.97 -2.37 -7.74
CA HIS A 43 0.31 -1.78 -7.34
C HIS A 43 0.20 -1.14 -5.95
N SER A 44 -0.83 -0.33 -5.71
CA SER A 44 -1.07 0.29 -4.40
C SER A 44 -1.22 -0.75 -3.27
N LEU A 45 -1.99 -1.82 -3.51
CA LEU A 45 -2.16 -2.93 -2.57
C LEU A 45 -0.83 -3.64 -2.28
N SER A 46 0.03 -3.81 -3.28
CA SER A 46 1.35 -4.43 -3.09
C SER A 46 2.23 -3.61 -2.15
N SER A 47 2.30 -2.28 -2.34
CA SER A 47 3.05 -1.38 -1.46
C SER A 47 2.49 -1.36 -0.04
N LEU A 48 1.16 -1.31 0.09
CA LEU A 48 0.48 -1.38 1.38
C LEU A 48 0.79 -2.70 2.10
N ALA A 49 0.76 -3.84 1.41
CA ALA A 49 1.08 -5.13 2.01
C ALA A 49 2.51 -5.16 2.57
N VAL A 50 3.50 -4.67 1.81
CA VAL A 50 4.90 -4.60 2.25
C VAL A 50 5.06 -3.73 3.50
N ALA A 51 4.48 -2.53 3.50
CA ALA A 51 4.50 -1.65 4.66
C ALA A 51 3.86 -2.31 5.90
N ARG A 52 2.71 -2.99 5.72
CA ARG A 52 1.98 -3.66 6.82
C ARG A 52 2.70 -4.91 7.35
N MET A 53 3.54 -5.55 6.55
CA MET A 53 4.42 -6.63 7.00
C MET A 53 5.60 -6.13 7.85
N GLY A 54 5.86 -4.81 7.88
CA GLY A 54 6.99 -4.22 8.60
C GLY A 54 8.33 -4.50 7.92
N LEU A 55 8.32 -4.69 6.59
CA LEU A 55 9.54 -4.93 5.80
C LEU A 55 10.24 -3.62 5.40
N GLU A 56 9.58 -2.48 5.58
CA GLU A 56 10.11 -1.14 5.36
C GLU A 56 10.28 -0.43 6.71
N ASP A 57 11.52 -0.35 7.20
CA ASP A 57 11.92 0.35 8.44
C ASP A 57 11.56 1.85 8.41
N GLU A 58 11.48 2.43 7.21
CA GLU A 58 11.24 3.87 6.99
C GLU A 58 9.78 4.28 7.14
N SER A 59 8.83 3.34 7.06
CA SER A 59 7.41 3.67 6.87
C SER A 59 6.72 4.22 8.13
N GLY A 60 7.33 4.09 9.33
CA GLY A 60 6.68 4.40 10.61
C GLY A 60 5.35 3.66 10.82
N ALA A 61 5.00 2.75 9.90
CA ALA A 61 3.72 2.09 9.84
C ALA A 61 3.75 0.95 10.84
N ARG A 62 2.73 0.90 11.70
CA ARG A 62 2.58 -0.22 12.62
C ARG A 62 2.43 -1.50 11.81
N ARG A 63 3.30 -2.48 12.08
CA ARG A 63 3.18 -3.85 11.57
C ARG A 63 1.80 -4.39 11.94
N ASP A 64 1.05 -4.79 10.92
CA ASP A 64 -0.32 -5.29 11.02
C ASP A 64 -0.53 -6.36 9.95
N LEU A 65 -0.35 -7.62 10.36
CA LEU A 65 -0.43 -8.76 9.44
C LEU A 65 -1.86 -9.07 8.99
N GLU A 66 -2.88 -8.66 9.73
CA GLU A 66 -4.27 -8.80 9.28
C GLU A 66 -4.53 -7.86 8.09
N GLN A 67 -4.04 -6.61 8.18
CA GLN A 67 -4.12 -5.66 7.07
C GLN A 67 -3.28 -6.12 5.86
N ALA A 68 -2.08 -6.67 6.09
CA ALA A 68 -1.27 -7.24 5.00
C ALA A 68 -2.00 -8.39 4.29
N ARG A 69 -2.65 -9.27 5.05
CA ARG A 69 -3.45 -10.37 4.50
C ARG A 69 -4.60 -9.88 3.63
N VAL A 70 -5.36 -8.90 4.10
CA VAL A 70 -6.46 -8.29 3.32
C VAL A 70 -5.96 -7.74 1.99
N ALA A 71 -4.81 -7.05 1.99
CA ALA A 71 -4.22 -6.52 0.77
C ALA A 71 -3.81 -7.63 -0.22
N ILE A 72 -3.22 -8.72 0.27
CA ILE A 72 -2.83 -9.88 -0.56
C ILE A 72 -4.06 -10.59 -1.13
N ASP A 73 -5.09 -10.82 -0.32
CA ASP A 73 -6.33 -11.46 -0.76
C ASP A 73 -7.07 -10.59 -1.80
N ALA A 74 -7.10 -9.28 -1.60
CA ALA A 74 -7.66 -8.33 -2.58
C ALA A 74 -6.86 -8.33 -3.88
N PHE A 75 -5.52 -8.31 -3.81
CA PHE A 75 -4.66 -8.40 -4.98
C PHE A 75 -4.94 -9.67 -5.78
N ARG A 76 -5.03 -10.83 -5.12
CA ARG A 76 -5.36 -12.11 -5.76
C ARG A 76 -6.71 -12.04 -6.49
N ALA A 77 -7.74 -11.54 -5.81
CA ALA A 77 -9.08 -11.45 -6.39
C ALA A 77 -9.10 -10.55 -7.64
N LEU A 78 -8.41 -9.40 -7.60
CA LEU A 78 -8.30 -8.50 -8.75
C LEU A 78 -7.53 -9.15 -9.91
N LEU A 79 -6.42 -9.84 -9.61
CA LEU A 79 -5.63 -10.55 -10.60
C LEU A 79 -6.46 -11.60 -11.35
N GLU A 80 -7.24 -12.41 -10.62
CA GLU A 80 -8.14 -13.41 -11.21
C GLU A 80 -9.20 -12.80 -12.12
N ILE A 81 -9.65 -11.57 -11.84
CA ILE A 81 -10.63 -10.85 -12.68
C ILE A 81 -9.98 -10.36 -13.97
N ILE A 82 -8.81 -9.70 -13.88
CA ILE A 82 -8.15 -9.09 -15.05
C ILE A 82 -7.47 -10.11 -15.98
N GLU A 83 -7.20 -11.31 -15.47
CA GLU A 83 -6.66 -12.41 -16.26
C GLU A 83 -7.70 -13.04 -17.21
N ARG A 84 -8.99 -12.92 -16.89
CA ARG A 84 -10.06 -13.48 -17.72
C ARG A 84 -10.06 -12.81 -19.08
N GLY A 85 -10.01 -13.62 -20.14
CA GLY A 85 -10.02 -13.13 -21.52
C GLY A 85 -8.69 -12.53 -21.99
N GLN A 86 -7.59 -12.72 -21.25
CA GLN A 86 -6.25 -12.35 -21.69
C GLN A 86 -5.47 -13.55 -22.25
N PRO A 87 -4.51 -13.32 -23.16
CA PRO A 87 -3.58 -14.34 -23.60
C PRO A 87 -2.84 -14.97 -22.41
N ALA A 88 -2.57 -16.27 -22.51
CA ALA A 88 -1.75 -16.96 -21.53
C ALA A 88 -0.40 -16.24 -21.35
N GLY A 89 -0.07 -15.93 -20.10
CA GLY A 89 1.18 -15.25 -19.76
C GLY A 89 1.14 -13.72 -19.73
N ALA A 90 0.06 -13.08 -20.21
CA ALA A 90 -0.04 -11.61 -20.19
C ALA A 90 0.14 -11.02 -18.78
N MET A 91 -0.37 -11.70 -17.76
CA MET A 91 -0.29 -11.27 -16.35
C MET A 91 0.77 -12.03 -15.53
N ALA A 92 1.76 -12.68 -16.19
CA ALA A 92 2.77 -13.48 -15.51
C ALA A 92 3.58 -12.68 -14.48
N SER A 93 3.92 -11.43 -14.78
CA SER A 93 4.61 -10.53 -13.84
C SER A 93 3.79 -10.31 -12.56
N HIS A 94 2.49 -10.07 -12.68
CA HIS A 94 1.60 -9.83 -11.54
C HIS A 94 1.39 -11.10 -10.70
N ARG A 95 1.35 -12.28 -11.32
CA ARG A 95 1.40 -13.57 -10.60
C ARG A 95 2.70 -13.71 -9.81
N GLY A 96 3.84 -13.39 -10.44
CA GLY A 96 5.14 -13.42 -9.78
C GLY A 96 5.21 -12.48 -8.57
N MET A 97 4.61 -11.29 -8.68
CA MET A 97 4.49 -10.34 -7.57
C MET A 97 3.61 -10.89 -6.44
N LEU A 98 2.44 -11.47 -6.77
CA LEU A 98 1.58 -12.11 -5.78
C LEU A 98 2.30 -13.22 -5.02
N SER A 99 3.02 -14.09 -5.72
CA SER A 99 3.81 -15.16 -5.10
C SER A 99 4.87 -14.61 -4.15
N GLN A 100 5.57 -13.54 -4.55
CA GLN A 100 6.55 -12.88 -3.68
C GLN A 100 5.91 -12.28 -2.42
N LEU A 101 4.76 -11.61 -2.57
CA LEU A 101 4.02 -11.06 -1.42
C LEU A 101 3.58 -12.16 -0.44
N GLN A 102 3.09 -13.29 -0.96
CA GLN A 102 2.68 -14.42 -0.14
C GLN A 102 3.85 -15.05 0.62
N LEU A 103 5.00 -15.23 -0.03
CA LEU A 103 6.21 -15.75 0.62
C LEU A 103 6.72 -14.78 1.70
N ALA A 104 6.75 -13.48 1.40
CA ALA A 104 7.13 -12.45 2.35
C ALA A 104 6.18 -12.42 3.58
N TYR A 105 4.88 -12.62 3.35
CA TYR A 105 3.88 -12.69 4.42
C TYR A 105 4.10 -13.89 5.35
N VAL A 106 4.38 -15.07 4.79
CA VAL A 106 4.72 -16.26 5.57
C VAL A 106 6.00 -16.02 6.40
N GLY A 107 7.05 -15.46 5.79
CA GLY A 107 8.27 -15.12 6.52
C GLY A 107 8.02 -14.11 7.64
N ALA A 108 7.15 -13.11 7.41
CA ALA A 108 6.77 -12.14 8.42
C ALA A 108 5.96 -12.76 9.58
N LEU A 109 5.11 -13.77 9.30
CA LEU A 109 4.42 -14.54 10.33
C LEU A 109 5.40 -15.30 11.21
N GLU A 110 6.35 -16.01 10.61
CA GLU A 110 7.37 -16.79 11.31
C GLU A 110 8.29 -15.92 12.19
N ALA A 111 8.70 -14.76 11.68
CA ALA A 111 9.48 -13.77 12.43
C ALA A 111 8.72 -13.24 13.67
N GLY A 112 7.40 -13.08 13.57
CA GLY A 112 6.55 -12.65 14.69
C GLY A 112 6.31 -13.74 15.75
N THR A 113 6.55 -15.01 15.41
CA THR A 113 6.44 -16.14 16.35
C THR A 113 7.74 -16.43 17.11
N SER A 114 8.84 -15.76 16.76
CA SER A 114 10.17 -15.99 17.35
C SER A 114 10.55 -14.89 18.37
N GLN A 115 10.18 -15.12 19.64
CA GLN A 115 10.70 -14.58 20.94
C GLN A 115 9.92 -13.49 21.74
N PRO A 116 9.94 -13.55 23.11
CA PRO A 116 10.56 -14.56 24.00
C PRO A 116 9.62 -15.14 25.10
N ALA A 117 9.64 -16.47 25.25
CA ALA A 117 9.23 -17.18 26.48
C ALA A 117 10.43 -17.68 27.29
N GLN A 118 11.57 -16.97 27.23
CA GLN A 118 12.83 -17.38 27.86
C GLN A 118 13.39 -16.28 28.77
N GLN A 119 12.53 -15.75 29.64
CA GLN A 119 12.90 -14.97 30.83
C GLN A 119 11.90 -15.29 31.96
N ALA A 120 11.85 -16.55 32.38
CA ALA A 120 11.20 -16.94 33.63
C ALA A 120 11.89 -18.21 34.15
N GLY A 121 12.93 -18.02 34.97
CA GLY A 121 13.59 -19.13 35.67
C GLY A 121 15.11 -19.09 35.65
N ALA A 122 15.70 -18.05 36.26
CA ALA A 122 17.06 -18.12 36.80
C ALA A 122 17.24 -16.93 37.76
N GLU A 123 16.60 -17.03 38.93
CA GLU A 123 16.99 -16.25 40.09
C GLU A 123 18.12 -17.03 40.77
N PRO A 124 19.36 -16.52 40.83
CA PRO A 124 20.42 -17.20 41.54
C PRO A 124 20.26 -16.93 43.05
N ASP A 125 20.08 -18.01 43.81
CA ASP A 125 20.08 -18.02 45.27
C ASP A 125 21.46 -17.55 45.80
N PRO A 126 21.55 -16.45 46.57
CA PRO A 126 22.79 -15.97 47.13
C PRO A 126 22.96 -16.48 48.57
N ALA A 127 23.08 -17.79 48.75
CA ALA A 127 23.32 -18.35 50.08
C ALA A 127 24.15 -19.63 50.06
N GLU A 128 25.40 -19.58 49.59
CA GLU A 128 26.43 -20.53 50.06
C GLU A 128 27.84 -20.06 49.65
N ARG A 129 28.58 -19.50 50.62
CA ARG A 129 30.05 -19.51 50.63
C ARG A 129 30.50 -20.01 52.01
N PRO A 130 31.09 -21.21 52.12
CA PRO A 130 31.99 -21.54 53.22
C PRO A 130 33.39 -20.95 53.02
#